data_AF-A0A395MEQ5-F1
#
_entry.id   AF-A0A395MEQ5-F1
#
_cell.length_a   1.000
_cell.length_b   1.000
_cell.length_c   1.000
_cell.angle_alpha   90.00
_cell.angle_beta   90.00
_cell.angle_gamma   90.00
#
_symmetry.space_group_name_H-M   'P 1'
#
loop_
_entity.id
_entity.type
_entity.pdbx_description
1 polymer ?
#
loop_
_entity_poly.entity_id
_entity_poly.type
_entity_poly.pdbx_seq_one_letter_code
_entity_poly.pdbx_strand_id
1 'polypeptide(L)'
;MDYVRDFHIYALGLWWMYQGLTALADPKEHMSNQGIKHTSSSKDNDNYAPIYMLGVRDISIGIFVVAHHYIDHLPAVLTLMAVMGFIKFGDAIVVMTEGDESARKKVVGHLAWGAGLLGWLLFLAKN
;
A
#
# COMPACT_ATOMS: atom_id res chain seq x y z
N MET A 1 27.14 4.54 5.09
CA MET A 1 25.97 3.82 5.62
C MET A 1 25.20 4.81 6.44
N ASP A 2 24.09 5.32 5.89
CA ASP A 2 23.23 6.27 6.61
C ASP A 2 22.16 5.44 7.31
N TYR A 3 22.45 5.07 8.56
CA TYR A 3 21.60 4.20 9.39
C TYR A 3 20.15 4.69 9.45
N VAL A 4 19.94 5.99 9.34
CA VAL A 4 18.59 6.58 9.34
C VAL A 4 17.86 6.19 8.07
N ARG A 5 18.46 6.38 6.89
CA ARG A 5 17.86 5.96 5.61
C ARG A 5 17.58 4.48 5.59
N ASP A 6 18.53 3.67 6.06
CA ASP A 6 18.42 2.22 5.98
C ASP A 6 17.26 1.72 6.85
N PHE A 7 17.14 2.24 8.07
CA PHE A 7 16.01 1.97 8.96
C PHE A 7 14.66 2.28 8.30
N HIS A 8 14.54 3.44 7.65
CA HIS A 8 13.28 3.84 7.01
C HIS A 8 12.89 2.92 5.86
N ILE A 9 13.85 2.52 5.03
CA ILE A 9 13.58 1.64 3.88
C ILE A 9 13.18 0.24 4.36
N TYR A 10 13.90 -0.32 5.33
CA TYR A 10 13.53 -1.63 5.89
C TYR A 10 12.19 -1.57 6.62
N ALA A 11 11.93 -0.53 7.42
CA ALA A 11 10.65 -0.36 8.10
C ALA A 11 9.49 -0.26 7.10
N LEU A 12 9.67 0.47 6.00
CA LEU A 12 8.68 0.56 4.93
C LEU A 12 8.43 -0.81 4.29
N GLY A 13 9.49 -1.55 3.93
CA GLY A 13 9.38 -2.88 3.35
C GLY A 13 8.62 -3.85 4.27
N LEU A 14 8.96 -3.90 5.55
CA LEU A 14 8.27 -4.72 6.56
C LEU A 14 6.81 -4.30 6.74
N TRP A 15 6.53 -3.00 6.69
CA TRP A 15 5.16 -2.48 6.77
C TRP A 15 4.29 -2.97 5.60
N TRP A 16 4.81 -2.96 4.37
CA TRP A 16 4.10 -3.51 3.21
C TRP A 16 3.83 -5.01 3.35
N MET A 17 4.80 -5.78 3.86
CA MET A 17 4.59 -7.20 4.14
C MET A 17 3.51 -7.43 5.19
N TYR A 18 3.52 -6.62 6.27
CA TYR A 18 2.50 -6.69 7.31
C TYR A 18 1.10 -6.40 6.76
N GLN A 19 0.94 -5.32 5.98
CA GLN A 19 -0.34 -4.98 5.34
C GLN A 19 -0.84 -6.14 4.47
N GLY A 20 0.04 -6.73 3.65
CA GLY A 20 -0.35 -7.84 2.81
C GLY A 20 -0.70 -9.11 3.60
N LEU A 21 -0.01 -9.42 4.69
CA LEU A 21 -0.36 -10.52 5.60
C LEU A 21 -1.74 -10.31 6.24
N THR A 22 -2.06 -9.09 6.70
CA THR A 22 -3.38 -8.79 7.25
C THR A 22 -4.49 -8.92 6.21
N ALA A 23 -4.23 -8.57 4.94
CA ALA A 23 -5.19 -8.77 3.85
C ALA A 23 -5.45 -10.25 3.56
N LEU A 24 -4.45 -11.12 3.74
CA LEU A 24 -4.62 -12.57 3.60
C LEU A 24 -5.32 -13.20 4.80
N ALA A 25 -5.08 -12.69 6.01
CA ALA A 25 -5.63 -13.24 7.25
C ALA A 25 -7.08 -12.84 7.51
N ASP A 26 -7.41 -11.56 7.29
CA ASP A 26 -8.78 -11.04 7.42
C ASP A 26 -9.12 -10.12 6.23
N PRO A 27 -9.52 -10.70 5.08
CA PRO A 27 -9.82 -9.92 3.88
C PRO A 27 -11.05 -9.02 4.06
N LYS A 28 -11.96 -9.37 4.97
CA LYS A 28 -13.19 -8.60 5.23
C LYS A 28 -12.88 -7.33 6.01
N GLU A 29 -12.11 -7.45 7.09
CA GLU A 29 -11.64 -6.29 7.85
C GLU A 29 -10.75 -5.41 6.97
N HIS A 30 -9.87 -6.01 6.16
CA HIS A 30 -8.99 -5.27 5.27
C HIS A 30 -9.76 -4.48 4.20
N MET A 31 -10.78 -5.09 3.58
CA MET A 31 -11.67 -4.40 2.63
C MET A 31 -12.43 -3.24 3.30
N SER A 32 -12.95 -3.46 4.51
CA SER A 32 -13.63 -2.41 5.29
C SER A 32 -12.69 -1.24 5.59
N ASN A 33 -11.46 -1.51 6.01
CA ASN A 33 -10.44 -0.50 6.28
C ASN A 33 -10.09 0.33 5.04
N GLN A 34 -10.13 -0.29 3.85
CA GLN A 34 -9.92 0.42 2.57
C GLN A 34 -11.14 1.22 2.11
N GLY A 35 -12.32 1.01 2.70
CA GLY A 35 -13.51 1.82 2.39
C GLY A 35 -14.28 1.38 1.17
N ILE A 36 -14.02 0.18 0.69
CA ILE A 36 -14.78 -0.42 -0.39
C ILE A 36 -16.06 -1.01 0.21
N LYS A 37 -17.21 -0.61 -0.31
CA LYS A 37 -18.51 -1.12 0.15
C LYS A 37 -18.68 -2.57 -0.33
N HIS A 38 -19.11 -3.45 0.56
CA HIS A 38 -19.51 -4.80 0.17
C HIS A 38 -20.82 -4.73 -0.62
N THR A 39 -20.73 -4.76 -1.96
CA THR A 39 -21.90 -4.79 -2.84
C THR A 39 -22.33 -6.23 -3.11
N SER A 40 -22.58 -7.03 -2.07
CA SER A 40 -23.24 -8.33 -2.27
C SER A 40 -24.76 -8.14 -2.25
N SER A 41 -25.32 -7.80 -3.41
CA SER A 41 -26.71 -8.17 -3.66
C SER A 41 -26.76 -9.69 -3.86
N SER A 42 -27.53 -10.36 -3.02
CA SER A 42 -28.00 -11.75 -3.17
C SER A 42 -26.95 -12.87 -3.32
N LYS A 43 -26.78 -13.65 -2.24
CA LYS A 43 -26.61 -15.12 -2.25
C LYS A 43 -25.43 -15.77 -3.01
N ASP A 44 -24.48 -15.03 -3.56
CA ASP A 44 -23.30 -15.64 -4.21
C ASP A 44 -22.02 -15.31 -3.42
N ASN A 45 -21.14 -16.31 -3.34
CA ASN A 45 -19.96 -16.36 -2.46
C ASN A 45 -19.21 -15.02 -2.36
N ASP A 46 -18.87 -14.58 -1.14
CA ASP A 46 -18.04 -13.40 -0.91
C ASP A 46 -16.71 -13.55 -1.67
N ASN A 47 -16.60 -12.90 -2.83
CA ASN A 47 -15.43 -13.02 -3.71
C ASN A 47 -14.34 -12.05 -3.24
N TYR A 48 -13.48 -12.53 -2.35
CA TYR A 48 -12.32 -11.78 -1.85
C TYR A 48 -11.09 -11.86 -2.75
N ALA A 49 -11.18 -12.44 -3.96
CA ALA A 49 -10.03 -12.57 -4.88
C ALA A 49 -9.27 -11.24 -5.11
N PRO A 50 -9.93 -10.08 -5.29
CA PRO A 50 -9.22 -8.80 -5.41
C PRO A 50 -8.40 -8.44 -4.17
N ILE A 51 -8.91 -8.76 -2.97
CA ILE A 51 -8.22 -8.48 -1.70
C ILE A 51 -7.02 -9.41 -1.51
N TYR A 52 -7.16 -10.69 -1.87
CA TYR A 52 -6.03 -11.62 -1.85
C TYR A 52 -4.93 -11.23 -2.84
N MET A 53 -5.31 -10.80 -4.07
CA MET A 53 -4.35 -10.26 -5.04
C MET A 53 -3.62 -9.03 -4.51
N LEU A 54 -4.35 -8.14 -3.82
CA LEU A 54 -3.77 -6.98 -3.16
C LEU A 54 -2.78 -7.38 -2.05
N GLY A 55 -3.13 -8.38 -1.25
CA GLY A 55 -2.27 -8.89 -0.19
C GLY A 55 -0.96 -9.48 -0.72
N VAL A 56 -1.05 -10.29 -1.79
CA VAL A 56 0.12 -10.85 -2.47
C VAL A 56 0.97 -9.74 -3.10
N ARG A 57 0.36 -8.71 -3.70
CA ARG A 57 1.06 -7.53 -4.22
C ARG A 57 1.86 -6.85 -3.11
N ASP A 58 1.23 -6.57 -1.97
CA ASP A 58 1.86 -5.81 -0.88
C ASP A 58 3.01 -6.60 -0.24
N ILE A 59 2.86 -7.92 -0.06
CA ILE A 59 3.96 -8.81 0.34
C ILE A 59 5.11 -8.76 -0.67
N SER A 60 4.80 -8.89 -1.96
CA SER A 60 5.80 -8.91 -3.03
C SER A 60 6.60 -7.60 -3.08
N ILE A 61 5.92 -6.47 -2.88
CA ILE A 61 6.53 -5.14 -2.82
C ILE A 61 7.42 -5.01 -1.59
N GLY A 62 6.96 -5.46 -0.43
CA GLY A 62 7.77 -5.45 0.79
C GLY A 62 9.05 -6.27 0.65
N ILE A 63 8.95 -7.49 0.08
CA ILE A 63 10.11 -8.33 -0.24
C ILE A 63 11.04 -7.62 -1.22
N PHE A 64 10.49 -7.02 -2.29
CA PHE A 64 11.28 -6.30 -3.28
C PHE A 64 12.08 -5.17 -2.63
N VAL A 65 11.44 -4.35 -1.78
CA VAL A 65 12.07 -3.22 -1.09
C VAL A 65 13.21 -3.71 -0.19
N VAL A 66 12.97 -4.72 0.64
CA VAL A 66 13.98 -5.27 1.56
C VAL A 66 15.16 -5.86 0.77
N ALA A 67 14.87 -6.69 -0.24
CA ALA A 67 15.90 -7.39 -1.01
C ALA A 67 16.76 -6.42 -1.84
N HIS A 68 16.14 -5.45 -2.53
CA HIS A 68 16.89 -4.49 -3.34
C HIS A 68 17.67 -3.49 -2.49
N HIS A 69 17.16 -3.13 -1.31
CA HIS A 69 17.91 -2.31 -0.39
C HIS A 69 19.11 -3.05 0.22
N TYR A 70 18.94 -4.35 0.53
CA TYR A 70 20.02 -5.20 1.05
C TYR A 70 21.21 -5.33 0.10
N ILE A 71 20.99 -5.24 -1.21
CA ILE A 71 22.04 -5.23 -2.24
C ILE A 71 22.43 -3.81 -2.68
N ASP A 72 22.15 -2.80 -1.86
CA ASP A 72 22.46 -1.37 -2.07
C ASP A 72 21.87 -0.75 -3.35
N HIS A 73 20.78 -1.33 -3.88
CA HIS A 73 20.14 -0.88 -5.12
C HIS A 73 19.03 0.16 -4.88
N LEU A 74 19.43 1.28 -4.27
CA LEU A 74 18.53 2.39 -3.88
C LEU A 74 17.63 2.92 -5.02
N PRO A 75 18.09 3.09 -6.28
CA PRO A 75 17.24 3.59 -7.35
C PRO A 75 16.00 2.72 -7.58
N ALA A 76 16.11 1.39 -7.51
CA ALA A 76 14.96 0.50 -7.70
C ALA A 76 13.93 0.65 -6.57
N VAL A 77 14.40 0.79 -5.33
CA VAL A 77 13.54 1.03 -4.16
C VAL A 77 12.78 2.34 -4.31
N LEU A 78 13.48 3.41 -4.69
CA LEU A 78 12.87 4.73 -4.89
C LEU A 78 11.87 4.71 -6.06
N THR A 79 12.21 4.09 -7.19
CA THR A 79 11.28 3.94 -8.31
C THR A 79 10.01 3.21 -7.89
N LEU A 80 10.13 2.10 -7.15
CA LEU A 80 8.95 1.38 -6.68
C LEU A 80 8.14 2.21 -5.67
N MET A 81 8.81 2.97 -4.79
CA MET A 81 8.15 3.89 -3.86
C MET A 81 7.34 4.97 -4.60
N ALA A 82 7.88 5.51 -5.70
CA ALA A 82 7.15 6.45 -6.56
C ALA A 82 5.90 5.80 -7.17
N VAL A 83 6.04 4.60 -7.74
CA VAL A 83 4.93 3.85 -8.32
C VAL A 83 3.84 3.60 -7.28
N MET A 84 4.21 3.22 -6.04
CA MET A 84 3.24 3.02 -4.97
C MET A 84 2.56 4.31 -4.52
N GLY A 85 3.27 5.44 -4.55
CA GLY A 85 2.66 6.76 -4.38
C GLY A 85 1.53 7.00 -5.40
N PHE A 86 1.77 6.70 -6.67
CA PHE A 86 0.76 6.80 -7.73
C PHE A 86 -0.39 5.80 -7.59
N ILE A 87 -0.10 4.56 -7.21
CA ILE A 87 -1.13 3.57 -6.92
C ILE A 87 -2.06 4.06 -5.81
N LYS A 88 -1.55 4.72 -4.76
CA LYS A 88 -2.38 5.29 -3.69
C LYS A 88 -3.30 6.41 -4.18
N PHE A 89 -2.88 7.21 -5.15
CA PHE A 89 -3.78 8.16 -5.81
C PHE A 89 -4.86 7.43 -6.62
N GLY A 90 -4.51 6.32 -7.29
CA GLY A 90 -5.49 5.43 -7.92
C GLY A 90 -6.50 4.86 -6.94
N ASP A 91 -6.04 4.34 -5.80
CA ASP A 91 -6.91 3.84 -4.71
C ASP A 91 -7.86 4.96 -4.25
N ALA A 92 -7.38 6.20 -4.12
CA ALA A 92 -8.22 7.35 -3.74
C ALA A 92 -9.35 7.61 -4.75
N ILE A 93 -9.08 7.47 -6.06
CA ILE A 93 -10.10 7.62 -7.11
C ILE A 93 -11.14 6.50 -6.97
N VAL A 94 -10.71 5.25 -6.78
CA VAL A 94 -11.62 4.10 -6.63
C VAL A 94 -12.50 4.25 -5.39
N VAL A 95 -11.94 4.65 -4.26
CA VAL A 95 -12.73 4.88 -3.02
C VAL A 95 -13.67 6.07 -3.18
N MET A 96 -13.33 7.07 -3.99
CA MET A 96 -14.22 8.19 -4.27
C MET A 96 -15.44 7.77 -5.11
N THR A 97 -15.30 6.78 -6.00
CA THR A 97 -16.39 6.30 -6.86
C THR A 97 -17.23 5.20 -6.20
N GLU A 98 -16.59 4.27 -5.47
CA GLU A 98 -17.23 3.04 -4.95
C GLU A 98 -17.32 2.98 -3.41
N GLY A 99 -16.91 4.05 -2.71
CA GLY A 99 -16.80 4.07 -1.27
C GLY A 99 -18.11 4.29 -0.51
N ASP A 100 -18.11 3.95 0.79
CA ASP A 100 -19.25 4.15 1.71
C ASP A 100 -19.37 5.60 2.26
N GLU A 101 -20.27 5.85 3.22
CA GLU A 101 -20.43 7.18 3.84
C GLU A 101 -19.15 7.72 4.52
N SER A 102 -18.20 6.85 4.86
CA SER A 102 -16.88 7.20 5.41
C SER A 102 -15.81 7.44 4.33
N ALA A 103 -16.16 7.31 3.04
CA ALA A 103 -15.25 7.41 1.89
C ALA A 103 -14.40 8.68 1.92
N ARG A 104 -14.95 9.83 2.31
CA ARG A 104 -14.20 11.10 2.31
C ARG A 104 -12.94 11.04 3.18
N LYS A 105 -13.02 10.43 4.38
CA LYS A 105 -11.86 10.29 5.27
C LYS A 105 -10.83 9.32 4.69
N LYS A 106 -11.29 8.24 4.06
CA LYS A 106 -10.44 7.21 3.45
C LYS A 106 -9.74 7.72 2.19
N VAL A 107 -10.44 8.45 1.32
CA VAL A 107 -9.88 9.18 0.18
C VAL A 107 -8.75 10.10 0.65
N VAL A 108 -8.99 10.94 1.66
CA VAL A 108 -7.94 11.81 2.22
C VAL A 108 -6.75 10.99 2.74
N GLY A 109 -7.01 9.85 3.39
CA GLY A 109 -5.95 8.93 3.82
C GLY A 109 -5.10 8.40 2.67
N HIS A 110 -5.73 7.93 1.58
CA HIS A 110 -5.03 7.45 0.39
C HIS A 110 -4.23 8.57 -0.30
N LEU A 111 -4.79 9.77 -0.43
CA LEU A 111 -4.08 10.94 -0.97
C LEU A 111 -2.87 11.33 -0.09
N ALA A 112 -3.06 11.37 1.23
CA ALA A 112 -2.01 11.70 2.18
C ALA A 112 -0.87 10.67 2.14
N TRP A 113 -1.20 9.38 2.02
CA TRP A 113 -0.20 8.33 1.85
C TRP A 113 0.52 8.45 0.50
N GLY A 114 -0.21 8.68 -0.60
CA GLY A 114 0.41 8.89 -1.92
C GLY A 114 1.40 10.05 -1.92
N ALA A 115 0.98 11.21 -1.41
CA ALA A 115 1.84 12.38 -1.27
C ALA A 115 3.00 12.15 -0.28
N GLY A 116 2.73 11.43 0.82
CA GLY A 116 3.72 11.05 1.81
C GLY A 116 4.83 10.20 1.21
N LEU A 117 4.50 9.18 0.41
CA LEU A 117 5.50 8.35 -0.29
C LEU A 117 6.35 9.16 -1.26
N LEU A 118 5.74 10.05 -2.05
CA LEU A 118 6.48 10.89 -2.99
C LEU A 118 7.38 11.91 -2.27
N GLY A 119 6.89 12.52 -1.19
CA GLY A 119 7.68 13.44 -0.37
C GLY A 119 8.84 12.72 0.34
N TRP A 120 8.57 11.53 0.88
CA TRP A 120 9.57 10.70 1.54
C TRP A 120 10.64 10.22 0.55
N LEU A 121 10.24 9.82 -0.65
CA LEU A 121 11.17 9.53 -1.74
C LEU A 121 12.14 10.69 -1.99
N LEU A 122 11.66 11.93 -2.08
CA LEU A 122 12.54 13.09 -2.30
C LEU A 122 13.50 13.32 -1.13
N PHE A 123 13.07 13.02 0.09
CA PHE A 123 13.91 13.07 1.28
C PHE A 123 15.01 11.99 1.24
N LEU A 124 14.65 10.74 0.94
CA LEU A 124 15.60 9.59 0.86
C LEU A 124 16.52 9.66 -0.36
N ALA A 125 16.13 10.37 -1.42
CA ALA A 125 16.97 10.57 -2.59
C ALA A 125 18.09 11.61 -2.34
N LYS A 126 17.90 12.52 -1.37
CA LYS A 126 18.83 13.61 -1.07
C LYS A 126 19.82 13.28 0.06
N ASN A 127 19.43 12.37 0.95
CA ASN A 127 20.23 11.92 2.10
C ASN A 127 20.69 10.49 1.86
#